data_AF-A0A7V3I414-F1
#
_entry.id   AF-A0A7V3I414-F1
#
_cell.length_a   1.000
_cell.length_b   1.000
_cell.length_c   1.000
_cell.angle_alpha   90.00
_cell.angle_beta   90.00
_cell.angle_gamma   90.00
#
_symmetry.space_group_name_H-M   'P 1'
#
loop_
_entity.id
_entity.type
_entity.pdbx_description
1 polymer ?
#
loop_
_entity_poly.entity_id
_entity_poly.type
_entity_poly.pdbx_seq_one_letter_code
_entity_poly.pdbx_strand_id
1 'polypeptide(L)' 'MSQINVLIADDESIIRMDLRTLLEEMGLSVVGEAADGRRALELARSL' A
#
# COMPACT_ATOMS: atom_id res chain seq x y z
N MET A 1 -16.53 11.45 -6.20
CA MET A 1 -15.22 11.82 -5.61
C MET A 1 -14.20 10.81 -6.11
N SER A 2 -13.01 11.25 -6.53
CA SER A 2 -11.95 10.33 -6.96
C SER A 2 -11.41 9.57 -5.75
N GLN A 3 -11.48 8.24 -5.80
CA GLN A 3 -10.93 7.34 -4.79
C GLN A 3 -9.40 7.49 -4.73
N ILE A 4 -8.82 7.64 -3.54
CA ILE A 4 -7.37 7.78 -3.37
C ILE A 4 -6.75 6.38 -3.39
N ASN A 5 -5.82 6.16 -4.31
CA ASN A 5 -5.06 4.92 -4.43
C ASN A 5 -3.77 5.00 -3.63
N VAL A 6 -3.48 3.94 -2.86
CA VAL A 6 -2.34 3.86 -1.94
C VAL A 6 -1.51 2.61 -2.24
N LEU A 7 -0.20 2.79 -2.34
CA LEU A 7 0.80 1.73 -2.36
C LEU A 7 1.53 1.76 -1.01
N ILE A 8 1.55 0.65 -0.28
CA ILE A 8 2.24 0.57 1.01
C ILE A 8 3.63 -0.03 0.80
N ALA A 9 4.66 0.59 1.37
CA ALA A 9 6.03 0.10 1.36
C ALA A 9 6.56 0.03 2.80
N ASP A 10 6.67 -1.19 3.34
CA ASP A 10 7.05 -1.46 4.73
C ASP A 10 7.63 -2.88 4.80
N ASP A 11 8.79 -3.09 5.43
CA ASP A 11 9.48 -4.39 5.50
C ASP A 11 8.92 -5.33 6.59
N GLU A 12 8.13 -4.81 7.52
CA GLU A 12 7.49 -5.58 8.59
C GLU A 12 6.08 -6.02 8.19
N SER A 13 5.86 -7.33 8.06
CA SER A 13 4.59 -7.89 7.56
C SER A 13 3.38 -7.56 8.43
N ILE A 14 3.55 -7.52 9.76
CA ILE A 14 2.46 -7.22 10.70
C ILE A 14 2.06 -5.76 10.58
N ILE A 15 3.03 -4.85 10.60
CA ILE A 15 2.79 -3.40 10.47
C ILE A 15 2.10 -3.08 9.13
N ARG A 16 2.58 -3.69 8.03
CA ARG A 16 1.98 -3.50 6.71
C ARG A 16 0.52 -3.96 6.64
N MET A 17 0.19 -5.09 7.27
CA MET A 17 -1.18 -5.60 7.35
C MET A 17 -2.10 -4.68 8.15
N ASP A 18 -1.62 -4.15 9.28
CA ASP A 18 -2.38 -3.21 10.12
C ASP A 18 -2.63 -1.89 9.37
N LEU A 19 -1.61 -1.36 8.67
CA LEU A 19 -1.73 -0.17 7.84
C LEU A 19 -2.76 -0.37 6.71
N ARG A 20 -2.73 -1.51 6.03
CA ARG A 20 -3.72 -1.84 4.99
C ARG A 20 -5.15 -1.77 5.53
N THR A 21 -5.38 -2.38 6.69
CA THR A 21 -6.69 -2.42 7.34
C THR A 21 -7.17 -1.00 7.67
N LEU A 22 -6.33 -0.18 8.32
CA LEU A 22 -6.65 1.20 8.67
C LEU A 22 -6.99 2.05 7.44
N LEU A 23 -6.19 1.93 6.35
CA LEU A 23 -6.41 2.71 5.14
C LEU A 23 -7.71 2.32 4.43
N GLU A 24 -8.03 1.02 4.37
CA GLU A 24 -9.28 0.52 3.80
C GLU A 24 -10.50 0.97 4.62
N GLU A 25 -10.41 0.95 5.95
CA GLU A 25 -11.46 1.48 6.85
C GLU A 25 -11.71 2.99 6.66
N MET A 26 -10.67 3.74 6.28
CA MET A 26 -10.77 5.16 5.93
C MET A 26 -11.35 5.41 4.53
N GLY A 27 -11.68 4.36 3.77
CA GLY A 27 -12.21 4.45 2.41
C GLY A 27 -11.13 4.69 1.34
N LEU A 28 -9.86 4.44 1.66
CA LEU A 28 -8.76 4.50 0.71
C LEU A 28 -8.58 3.15 0.01
N SER A 29 -8.03 3.18 -1.21
CA SER A 29 -7.84 1.98 -2.02
C SER A 29 -6.39 1.53 -1.96
N VAL A 30 -6.10 0.46 -1.21
CA VAL A 30 -4.76 -0.14 -1.22
C VAL A 30 -4.60 -0.95 -2.51
N VAL A 31 -3.80 -0.42 -3.45
CA VAL A 31 -3.60 -1.00 -4.79
C VAL A 31 -2.34 -1.86 -4.88
N GLY A 32 -1.50 -1.86 -3.84
CA GLY A 32 -0.34 -2.73 -3.76
C GLY A 32 0.39 -2.63 -2.43
N GLU A 33 1.24 -3.62 -2.18
CA GLU A 33 2.11 -3.73 -1.01
C GLU A 33 3.51 -4.18 -1.44
N ALA A 34 4.53 -3.58 -0.83
CA ALA A 34 5.94 -3.91 -1.04
C ALA A 34 6.65 -4.11 0.30
N ALA A 35 7.47 -5.16 0.37
CA ALA A 35 8.34 -5.44 1.52
C ALA A 35 9.73 -4.79 1.40
N ASP A 36 10.02 -4.12 0.29
CA ASP A 36 11.30 -3.47 0.04
C ASP A 36 11.17 -2.35 -1.00
N GLY A 37 12.16 -1.48 -1.05
CA GLY A 37 12.16 -0.29 -1.92
C GLY A 37 12.23 -0.61 -3.42
N ARG A 38 12.88 -1.71 -3.83
CA ARG A 38 12.93 -2.10 -5.25
C ARG A 38 11.54 -2.51 -5.71
N ARG A 39 10.88 -3.37 -4.94
CA ARG A 39 9.52 -3.81 -5.23
C ARG A 39 8.53 -2.64 -5.21
N ALA A 40 8.69 -1.71 -4.27
CA ALA A 40 7.87 -0.49 -4.22
C ALA A 40 8.01 0.35 -5.50
N LEU A 41 9.25 0.54 -5.98
CA LEU A 41 9.50 1.29 -7.21
C LEU A 41 8.92 0.61 -8.46
N GLU A 42 9.01 -0.72 -8.54
CA GLU A 42 8.41 -1.50 -9.63
C GLU A 42 6.88 -1.35 -9.63
N LEU A 43 6.26 -1.53 -8.45
CA LEU A 43 4.81 -1.41 -8.29
C LEU A 43 4.33 0.01 -8.62
N ALA A 44 5.00 1.04 -8.10
CA ALA A 44 4.65 2.44 -8.35
C ALA A 44 4.68 2.82 -9.84
N ARG A 45 5.45 2.10 -10.67
CA ARG A 45 5.50 2.32 -12.14
C ARG A 45 4.42 1.54 -12.90
N SER A 46 3.82 0.53 -12.28
CA SER A 46 2.89 -0.40 -12.95
C SER A 46 1.42 -0.24 -12.55
N LEU A 47 1.15 0.44 -11.42
CA LEU A 47 -0.18 0.60 -10.82
C LEU A 47 -0.89 1.89 -11.27
#